data_AF-A0A3M1IIQ3-F1
#
_entry.id   AF-A0A3M1IIQ3-F1
#
_cell.length_a   1.000
_cell.length_b   1.000
_cell.length_c   1.000
_cell.angle_alpha   90.00
_cell.angle_beta   90.00
_cell.angle_gamma   90.00
#
_symmetry.space_group_name_H-M   'P 1'
#
loop_
_entity.id
_entity.type
_entity.pdbx_description
1 polymer ?
#
loop_
_entity_poly.entity_id
_entity_poly.type
_entity_poly.pdbx_seq_one_letter_code
_entity_poly.pdbx_strand_id
1 'polypeptide(L)'
;MVLLAMGLLFLLALPHRSLPSWAPGAGGAVLAVLVYGVSQRLRHRHRVLASYFRGGSLLLLWFAMLRLGRFAEQPAIEHPLLLGALLLAVAGANLALAVRWNSPGTAAVSVGLAFASVLLGENTWFVLAGEVVVSCAVAGIIWRKGWEHLLGEAALLLALTHLSWAAGNPLATGRTGWLQTPGSQVVFFLCAVAALGTGGRLGRGRVPAEETAAVVLGVAAADAGGLLVLSALCLARFEEQAVWWNAAAFVMLFGLAIWHWLRHGSRYLTFIHAMAGHLALSAALVWGVRSTEVLVWLGWQSVLVVLCAVWFRSRFVAAGNLIVYLAVVASYLGLAKEVGGISFSLGLAAIVSAEIIERQQQRLQLSGAWMRRIYLGCALVTFPLTLRAMLPGAYVSLSWLGLAVGYYGLSGWLGRSDYRWLAMATVLLAAGRVCLVDLVGVEPTLRVVSFLVVGVALVVISLRYQAKSNRERSDASR
;
A
#
# COMPACT_ATOMS: atom_id res chain seq x y z
N MET A 1 -39.89 -5.30 6.20
CA MET A 1 -39.20 -5.91 5.03
C MET A 1 -38.09 -6.85 5.44
N VAL A 2 -37.09 -6.40 6.20
CA VAL A 2 -35.98 -7.26 6.69
C VAL A 2 -36.51 -8.52 7.38
N LEU A 3 -37.47 -8.39 8.31
CA LEU A 3 -38.11 -9.53 8.98
C LEU A 3 -38.83 -10.51 8.02
N LEU A 4 -39.49 -10.00 6.98
CA LEU A 4 -40.18 -10.85 5.99
C LEU A 4 -39.17 -11.58 5.10
N ALA A 5 -38.15 -10.86 4.61
CA ALA A 5 -37.07 -11.46 3.84
C ALA A 5 -36.32 -12.50 4.68
N MET A 6 -36.07 -12.21 5.96
CA MET A 6 -35.40 -13.12 6.88
C MET A 6 -36.26 -14.34 7.20
N GLY A 7 -37.57 -14.18 7.42
CA GLY A 7 -38.50 -15.30 7.57
C GLY A 7 -38.58 -16.19 6.33
N LEU A 8 -38.54 -15.59 5.14
CA LEU A 8 -38.49 -16.33 3.87
C LEU A 8 -37.14 -17.04 3.65
N LEU A 9 -36.04 -16.40 4.03
CA LEU A 9 -34.71 -17.02 4.01
C LEU A 9 -34.66 -18.22 4.94
N PHE A 10 -35.22 -18.12 6.15
CA PHE A 10 -35.31 -19.24 7.08
C PHE A 10 -36.20 -20.36 6.54
N LEU A 11 -37.36 -20.03 5.97
CA LEU A 11 -38.25 -21.02 5.35
C LEU A 11 -37.55 -21.77 4.22
N LEU A 12 -36.76 -21.05 3.41
CA LEU A 12 -35.95 -21.65 2.36
C LEU A 12 -34.80 -22.47 2.93
N ALA A 13 -34.15 -22.05 4.01
CA ALA A 13 -33.00 -22.76 4.58
C ALA A 13 -33.37 -24.06 5.30
N LEU A 14 -34.62 -24.23 5.75
CA LEU A 14 -35.04 -25.42 6.48
C LEU A 14 -35.01 -26.69 5.58
N PRO A 15 -34.56 -27.84 6.12
CA PRO A 15 -34.60 -29.12 5.40
C PRO A 15 -36.03 -29.67 5.37
N HIS A 16 -36.65 -29.68 4.18
CA HIS A 16 -37.98 -30.23 3.96
C HIS A 16 -37.89 -31.69 3.50
N ARG A 17 -37.98 -32.65 4.43
CA ARG A 17 -37.80 -34.08 4.14
C ARG A 17 -38.85 -34.69 3.20
N SER A 18 -40.04 -34.10 3.12
CA SER A 18 -41.17 -34.65 2.36
C SER A 18 -41.30 -34.07 0.94
N LEU A 19 -40.47 -33.09 0.56
CA LEU A 19 -40.56 -32.41 -0.73
C LEU A 19 -39.37 -32.79 -1.63
N PRO A 20 -39.57 -32.84 -2.97
CA PRO A 20 -38.46 -32.96 -3.90
C PRO A 20 -37.42 -31.86 -3.68
N SER A 21 -36.12 -32.20 -3.83
CA SER A 21 -35.00 -31.29 -3.52
C SER A 21 -35.03 -29.96 -4.29
N TRP A 22 -35.60 -29.94 -5.49
CA TRP A 22 -35.75 -28.75 -6.32
C TRP A 22 -36.97 -27.88 -5.94
N ALA A 23 -37.98 -28.44 -5.26
CA ALA A 23 -39.27 -27.78 -5.05
C ALA A 23 -39.19 -26.53 -4.15
N PRO A 24 -38.44 -26.53 -3.02
CA PRO A 24 -38.25 -25.31 -2.22
C PRO A 24 -37.53 -24.19 -3.00
N GLY A 25 -36.51 -24.55 -3.80
CA GLY A 25 -35.81 -23.60 -4.67
C GLY A 25 -36.73 -23.00 -5.74
N ALA A 26 -37.52 -23.83 -6.42
CA ALA A 26 -38.50 -23.37 -7.40
C ALA A 26 -39.57 -22.47 -6.76
N GLY A 27 -40.10 -22.84 -5.59
CA GLY A 27 -41.04 -22.02 -4.83
C GLY A 27 -40.45 -20.67 -4.43
N GLY A 28 -39.20 -20.65 -3.98
CA GLY A 28 -38.46 -19.42 -3.69
C GLY A 28 -38.29 -18.52 -4.93
N ALA A 29 -38.00 -19.10 -6.09
CA ALA A 29 -37.88 -18.36 -7.35
C ALA A 29 -39.22 -17.76 -7.80
N VAL A 30 -40.32 -18.54 -7.72
CA VAL A 30 -41.68 -18.04 -7.99
C VAL A 30 -42.02 -16.87 -7.07
N LEU A 31 -41.73 -17.02 -5.78
CA LEU A 31 -41.96 -15.95 -4.81
C LEU A 31 -41.13 -14.70 -5.12
N ALA A 32 -39.85 -14.86 -5.48
CA ALA A 32 -39.01 -13.74 -5.90
C ALA A 32 -39.63 -12.98 -7.08
N VAL A 33 -40.15 -13.70 -8.09
CA VAL A 33 -40.86 -13.11 -9.25
C VAL A 33 -42.14 -12.39 -8.81
N LEU A 34 -42.94 -12.99 -7.92
CA LEU A 34 -44.16 -12.36 -7.39
C LEU A 34 -43.85 -11.07 -6.63
N VAL A 35 -42.87 -11.11 -5.73
CA VAL A 35 -42.41 -9.94 -4.96
C VAL A 35 -41.89 -8.84 -5.90
N TYR A 36 -41.15 -9.22 -6.94
CA TYR A 36 -40.71 -8.29 -7.97
C TYR A 36 -41.89 -7.66 -8.73
N GLY A 37 -42.89 -8.46 -9.12
CA GLY A 37 -44.10 -7.99 -9.79
C GLY A 37 -44.93 -7.02 -8.93
N VAL A 38 -45.10 -7.33 -7.65
CA VAL A 38 -45.72 -6.42 -6.65
C VAL A 38 -44.94 -5.12 -6.57
N SER A 39 -43.61 -5.20 -6.61
CA SER A 39 -42.76 -4.01 -6.60
C SER A 39 -42.96 -3.10 -7.81
N GLN A 40 -43.25 -3.65 -8.99
CA GLN A 40 -43.53 -2.84 -10.18
C GLN A 40 -44.85 -2.08 -10.05
N ARG A 41 -45.89 -2.73 -9.51
CA ARG A 41 -47.19 -2.08 -9.26
C ARG A 41 -47.08 -0.98 -8.20
N LEU A 42 -46.29 -1.20 -7.15
CA LEU A 42 -46.09 -0.24 -6.06
C LEU A 42 -45.21 0.96 -6.44
N ARG A 43 -44.50 0.91 -7.57
CA ARG A 43 -43.52 1.95 -7.96
C ARG A 43 -44.13 3.36 -8.04
N HIS A 44 -45.39 3.46 -8.45
CA HIS A 44 -46.08 4.75 -8.59
C HIS A 44 -46.61 5.32 -7.27
N ARG A 45 -47.01 4.44 -6.33
CA ARG A 45 -47.64 4.84 -5.05
C ARG A 45 -46.63 4.98 -3.90
N HIS A 46 -45.63 4.09 -3.84
CA HIS A 46 -44.66 4.03 -2.74
C HIS A 46 -43.25 3.72 -3.25
N ARG A 47 -42.54 4.76 -3.74
CA ARG A 47 -41.22 4.62 -4.37
C ARG A 47 -40.17 3.94 -3.47
N VAL A 48 -40.13 4.29 -2.18
CA VAL A 48 -39.17 3.74 -1.21
C VAL A 48 -39.43 2.26 -0.98
N LEU A 49 -40.69 1.90 -0.70
CA LEU A 49 -41.10 0.51 -0.47
C LEU A 49 -40.86 -0.36 -1.71
N ALA A 50 -41.16 0.16 -2.91
CA ALA A 50 -40.85 -0.49 -4.18
C ALA A 50 -39.33 -0.60 -4.46
N SER A 51 -38.47 0.18 -3.82
CA SER A 51 -37.02 -0.04 -3.90
C SER A 51 -36.58 -1.24 -3.06
N TYR A 52 -37.12 -1.36 -1.84
CA TYR A 52 -36.83 -2.48 -0.94
C TYR A 52 -37.36 -3.80 -1.48
N PHE A 53 -38.58 -3.84 -2.01
CA PHE A 53 -39.13 -5.06 -2.61
C PHE A 53 -38.33 -5.52 -3.83
N ARG A 54 -37.87 -4.60 -4.68
CA ARG A 54 -36.93 -4.92 -5.78
C ARG A 54 -35.65 -5.55 -5.26
N GLY A 55 -34.93 -4.87 -4.36
CA GLY A 55 -33.69 -5.41 -3.79
C GLY A 55 -33.89 -6.76 -3.10
N GLY A 56 -34.96 -6.89 -2.33
CA GLY A 56 -35.33 -8.14 -1.64
C GLY A 56 -35.64 -9.28 -2.61
N SER A 57 -36.36 -9.02 -3.70
CA SER A 57 -36.66 -10.05 -4.71
C SER A 57 -35.41 -10.62 -5.38
N LEU A 58 -34.43 -9.77 -5.69
CA LEU A 58 -33.17 -10.20 -6.29
C LEU A 58 -32.31 -11.05 -5.34
N LEU A 59 -32.30 -10.68 -4.05
CA LEU A 59 -31.63 -11.47 -3.00
C LEU A 59 -32.33 -12.81 -2.79
N LEU A 60 -33.67 -12.81 -2.73
CA LEU A 60 -34.46 -14.04 -2.62
C LEU A 60 -34.22 -14.98 -3.81
N LEU A 61 -34.12 -14.44 -5.03
CA LEU A 61 -33.81 -15.25 -6.22
C LEU A 61 -32.44 -15.93 -6.10
N TRP A 62 -31.41 -15.21 -5.64
CA TRP A 62 -30.09 -15.79 -5.43
C TRP A 62 -30.11 -16.90 -4.37
N PHE A 63 -30.77 -16.68 -3.24
CA PHE A 63 -30.92 -17.70 -2.20
C PHE A 63 -31.75 -18.92 -2.64
N ALA A 64 -32.78 -18.69 -3.46
CA ALA A 64 -33.58 -19.76 -4.05
C ALA A 64 -32.72 -20.67 -4.95
N MET A 65 -31.78 -20.10 -5.70
CA MET A 65 -30.82 -20.88 -6.48
C MET A 65 -29.75 -21.55 -5.61
N LEU A 66 -29.27 -20.88 -4.55
CA LEU A 66 -28.32 -21.46 -3.60
C LEU A 66 -28.90 -22.73 -2.96
N ARG A 67 -30.21 -22.71 -2.67
CA ARG A 67 -30.95 -23.83 -2.08
C ARG A 67 -30.93 -25.10 -2.94
N LEU A 68 -30.77 -24.97 -4.26
CA LEU A 68 -30.74 -26.12 -5.17
C LEU A 68 -29.48 -26.97 -4.97
N GLY A 69 -28.36 -26.37 -4.54
CA GLY A 69 -27.11 -27.09 -4.31
C GLY A 69 -26.66 -27.16 -2.86
N ARG A 70 -27.26 -26.37 -1.96
CA ARG A 70 -26.92 -26.33 -0.52
C ARG A 70 -28.17 -26.45 0.35
N PHE A 71 -28.00 -26.90 1.60
CA PHE A 71 -29.04 -27.06 2.63
C PHE A 71 -30.04 -28.23 2.43
N ALA A 72 -29.93 -29.03 1.36
CA ALA A 72 -30.75 -30.24 1.16
C ALA A 72 -29.95 -31.47 1.53
N GLU A 73 -30.61 -32.49 2.08
CA GLU A 73 -29.98 -33.80 2.32
C GLU A 73 -29.53 -34.43 0.98
N GLN A 74 -30.32 -34.23 -0.08
CA GLN A 74 -29.97 -34.58 -1.47
C GLN A 74 -30.05 -33.33 -2.34
N PRO A 75 -28.93 -32.68 -2.68
CA PRO A 75 -28.96 -31.47 -3.50
C PRO A 75 -29.42 -31.78 -4.93
N ALA A 76 -30.24 -30.89 -5.50
CA ALA A 76 -30.68 -30.98 -6.89
C ALA A 76 -29.53 -30.70 -7.88
N ILE A 77 -28.57 -29.87 -7.45
CA ILE A 77 -27.33 -29.60 -8.18
C ILE A 77 -26.16 -30.03 -7.30
N GLU A 78 -25.58 -31.18 -7.60
CA GLU A 78 -24.43 -31.71 -6.85
C GLU A 78 -23.11 -31.05 -7.26
N HIS A 79 -22.97 -30.68 -8.54
CA HIS A 79 -21.69 -30.21 -9.08
C HIS A 79 -21.41 -28.74 -8.67
N PRO A 80 -20.37 -28.45 -7.85
CA PRO A 80 -20.12 -27.11 -7.29
C PRO A 80 -19.90 -26.03 -8.35
N LEU A 81 -19.19 -26.37 -9.43
CA LEU A 81 -18.97 -25.45 -10.55
C LEU A 81 -20.28 -24.99 -11.20
N LEU A 82 -21.24 -25.89 -11.39
CA LEU A 82 -22.51 -25.58 -12.05
C LEU A 82 -23.38 -24.71 -11.14
N LEU A 83 -23.38 -24.99 -9.83
CA LEU A 83 -24.01 -24.13 -8.83
C LEU A 83 -23.38 -22.74 -8.80
N GLY A 84 -22.05 -22.64 -8.71
CA GLY A 84 -21.31 -21.37 -8.70
C GLY A 84 -21.59 -20.55 -9.97
N ALA A 85 -21.56 -21.19 -11.15
CA ALA A 85 -21.87 -20.54 -12.42
C ALA A 85 -23.31 -20.04 -12.48
N LEU A 86 -24.29 -20.82 -12.01
CA LEU A 86 -25.70 -20.42 -11.92
C LEU A 86 -25.87 -19.20 -10.99
N LEU A 87 -25.26 -19.25 -9.81
CA LEU A 87 -25.32 -18.16 -8.83
C LEU A 87 -24.66 -16.88 -9.36
N LEU A 88 -23.52 -17.03 -10.05
CA LEU A 88 -22.82 -15.91 -10.67
C LEU A 88 -23.64 -15.31 -11.82
N ALA A 89 -24.33 -16.14 -12.62
CA ALA A 89 -25.25 -15.66 -13.66
C ALA A 89 -26.42 -14.87 -13.06
N VAL A 90 -27.00 -15.34 -11.95
CA VAL A 90 -28.06 -14.61 -11.22
C VAL A 90 -27.52 -13.30 -10.64
N ALA A 91 -26.35 -13.31 -10.02
CA ALA A 91 -25.71 -12.09 -9.50
C ALA A 91 -25.40 -11.09 -10.64
N GLY A 92 -24.95 -11.58 -11.79
CA GLY A 92 -24.73 -10.77 -12.99
C GLY A 92 -26.02 -10.17 -13.56
N ALA A 93 -27.11 -10.94 -13.60
CA ALA A 93 -28.43 -10.42 -13.97
C ALA A 93 -28.92 -9.36 -12.98
N ASN A 94 -28.77 -9.59 -11.68
CA ASN A 94 -29.10 -8.64 -10.63
C ASN A 94 -28.31 -7.33 -10.80
N LEU A 95 -27.00 -7.44 -11.07
CA LEU A 95 -26.12 -6.30 -11.30
C LEU A 95 -26.51 -5.53 -12.56
N ALA A 96 -26.82 -6.21 -13.67
CA ALA A 96 -27.29 -5.58 -14.90
C ALA A 96 -28.61 -4.82 -14.70
N LEU A 97 -29.54 -5.40 -13.93
CA LEU A 97 -30.78 -4.74 -13.55
C LEU A 97 -30.52 -3.52 -12.64
N ALA A 98 -29.60 -3.63 -11.67
CA ALA A 98 -29.21 -2.52 -10.80
C ALA A 98 -28.65 -1.34 -11.62
N VAL A 99 -27.78 -1.63 -12.61
CA VAL A 99 -27.23 -0.64 -13.55
C VAL A 99 -28.33 0.01 -14.40
N ARG A 100 -29.28 -0.79 -14.89
CA ARG A 100 -30.44 -0.31 -15.67
C ARG A 100 -31.36 0.59 -14.85
N TRP A 101 -31.54 0.29 -13.56
CA TRP A 101 -32.40 1.06 -12.65
C TRP A 101 -31.69 2.20 -11.94
N ASN A 102 -30.39 2.38 -12.20
CA ASN A 102 -29.57 3.39 -11.56
C ASN A 102 -29.57 3.30 -10.02
N SER A 103 -29.54 2.07 -9.47
CA SER A 103 -29.57 1.84 -8.02
C SER A 103 -28.20 1.38 -7.49
N PRO A 104 -27.40 2.28 -6.88
CA PRO A 104 -26.09 1.92 -6.36
C PRO A 104 -26.15 0.88 -5.23
N GLY A 105 -27.12 0.98 -4.32
CA GLY A 105 -27.27 0.02 -3.22
C GLY A 105 -27.60 -1.39 -3.69
N THR A 106 -28.42 -1.54 -4.74
CA THR A 106 -28.68 -2.87 -5.33
C THR A 106 -27.45 -3.41 -6.07
N ALA A 107 -26.64 -2.53 -6.67
CA ALA A 107 -25.38 -2.92 -7.30
C ALA A 107 -24.37 -3.43 -6.26
N ALA A 108 -24.20 -2.73 -5.14
CA ALA A 108 -23.39 -3.15 -4.00
C ALA A 108 -23.73 -4.58 -3.55
N VAL A 109 -25.00 -4.81 -3.21
CA VAL A 109 -25.48 -6.16 -2.83
C VAL A 109 -25.21 -7.19 -3.92
N SER A 110 -25.41 -6.84 -5.20
CA SER A 110 -25.16 -7.77 -6.31
C SER A 110 -23.68 -8.11 -6.48
N VAL A 111 -22.77 -7.16 -6.21
CA VAL A 111 -21.32 -7.39 -6.19
C VAL A 111 -20.94 -8.33 -5.04
N GLY A 112 -21.49 -8.10 -3.84
CA GLY A 112 -21.35 -9.02 -2.70
C GLY A 112 -21.79 -10.45 -3.04
N LEU A 113 -22.97 -10.58 -3.65
CA LEU A 113 -23.48 -11.88 -4.11
C LEU A 113 -22.62 -12.50 -5.20
N ALA A 114 -22.04 -11.69 -6.11
CA ALA A 114 -21.15 -12.20 -7.15
C ALA A 114 -19.87 -12.81 -6.55
N PHE A 115 -19.19 -12.11 -5.63
CA PHE A 115 -18.02 -12.66 -4.93
C PHE A 115 -18.36 -13.90 -4.10
N ALA A 116 -19.50 -13.92 -3.42
CA ALA A 116 -19.98 -15.12 -2.72
C ALA A 116 -20.23 -16.29 -3.69
N SER A 117 -20.79 -16.03 -4.88
CA SER A 117 -21.03 -17.04 -5.92
C SER A 117 -19.72 -17.63 -6.45
N VAL A 118 -18.72 -16.77 -6.66
CA VAL A 118 -17.37 -17.18 -7.06
C VAL A 118 -16.78 -18.13 -6.02
N LEU A 119 -16.83 -17.77 -4.73
CA LEU A 119 -16.32 -18.59 -3.62
C LEU A 119 -16.98 -19.97 -3.54
N LEU A 120 -18.28 -20.06 -3.81
CA LEU A 120 -19.06 -21.30 -3.73
C LEU A 120 -18.83 -22.27 -4.89
N GLY A 121 -18.18 -21.83 -5.98
CA GLY A 121 -17.92 -22.68 -7.14
C GLY A 121 -16.87 -23.78 -6.91
N GLU A 122 -16.07 -23.67 -5.83
CA GLU A 122 -15.00 -24.58 -5.35
C GLU A 122 -13.87 -24.93 -6.35
N ASN A 123 -14.09 -24.78 -7.65
CA ASN A 123 -13.09 -24.97 -8.69
C ASN A 123 -12.10 -23.79 -8.74
N THR A 124 -10.80 -24.08 -8.66
CA THR A 124 -9.72 -23.08 -8.69
C THR A 124 -9.83 -22.10 -9.85
N TRP A 125 -9.97 -22.59 -11.08
CA TRP A 125 -10.00 -21.72 -12.26
C TRP A 125 -11.27 -20.88 -12.33
N PHE A 126 -12.39 -21.43 -11.86
CA PHE A 126 -13.63 -20.68 -11.74
C PHE A 126 -13.52 -19.54 -10.73
N VAL A 127 -12.90 -19.79 -9.56
CA VAL A 127 -12.70 -18.76 -8.54
C VAL A 127 -11.82 -17.64 -9.09
N LEU A 128 -10.64 -18.00 -9.61
CA LEU A 128 -9.67 -17.03 -10.13
C LEU A 128 -10.22 -16.21 -11.31
N ALA A 129 -10.86 -16.87 -12.29
CA ALA A 129 -11.46 -16.16 -13.42
C ALA A 129 -12.66 -15.31 -12.98
N GLY A 130 -13.46 -15.82 -12.04
CA GLY A 130 -14.62 -15.14 -11.47
C GLY A 130 -14.23 -13.83 -10.76
N GLU A 131 -13.18 -13.85 -9.93
CA GLU A 131 -12.65 -12.66 -9.25
C GLU A 131 -12.26 -11.56 -10.25
N VAL A 132 -11.57 -11.92 -11.33
CA VAL A 132 -11.18 -10.99 -12.39
C VAL A 132 -12.41 -10.45 -13.12
N VAL A 133 -13.35 -11.32 -13.52
CA VAL A 133 -14.57 -10.92 -14.23
C VAL A 133 -15.42 -9.97 -13.38
N VAL A 134 -15.63 -10.27 -12.11
CA VAL A 134 -16.39 -9.42 -11.19
C VAL A 134 -15.67 -8.09 -10.98
N SER A 135 -14.36 -8.09 -10.80
CA SER A 135 -13.55 -6.87 -10.63
C SER A 135 -13.60 -5.97 -11.87
N CYS A 136 -13.49 -6.55 -13.07
CA CYS A 136 -13.65 -5.85 -14.35
C CYS A 136 -15.08 -5.29 -14.52
N ALA A 137 -16.10 -6.06 -14.12
CA ALA A 137 -17.49 -5.60 -14.17
C ALA A 137 -17.72 -4.40 -13.24
N VAL A 138 -17.19 -4.45 -12.01
CA VAL A 138 -17.24 -3.33 -11.05
C VAL A 138 -16.53 -2.11 -11.62
N ALA A 139 -15.29 -2.27 -12.11
CA ALA A 139 -14.53 -1.17 -12.72
C ALA A 139 -15.29 -0.56 -13.91
N GLY A 140 -15.91 -1.39 -14.76
CA GLY A 140 -16.76 -0.96 -15.87
C GLY A 140 -18.04 -0.23 -15.44
N ILE A 141 -18.62 -0.60 -14.29
CA ILE A 141 -19.79 0.10 -13.72
C ILE A 141 -19.38 1.44 -13.14
N ILE A 142 -18.28 1.50 -12.38
CA ILE A 142 -17.74 2.76 -11.86
C ILE A 142 -17.41 3.69 -13.03
N TRP A 143 -16.81 3.15 -14.10
CA TRP A 143 -16.59 3.88 -15.33
C TRP A 143 -17.89 4.46 -15.91
N ARG A 144 -18.94 3.66 -16.07
CA ARG A 144 -20.17 4.13 -16.74
C ARG A 144 -21.09 4.98 -15.85
N LYS A 145 -21.07 4.78 -14.53
CA LYS A 145 -22.08 5.32 -13.60
C LYS A 145 -21.52 6.23 -12.51
N GLY A 146 -20.21 6.25 -12.29
CA GLY A 146 -19.57 7.07 -11.25
C GLY A 146 -19.94 6.62 -9.83
N TRP A 147 -20.23 5.33 -9.62
CA TRP A 147 -20.59 4.78 -8.30
C TRP A 147 -19.35 4.42 -7.49
N GLU A 148 -18.64 5.45 -7.04
CA GLU A 148 -17.28 5.36 -6.48
C GLU A 148 -17.19 4.50 -5.20
N HIS A 149 -18.25 4.46 -4.38
CA HIS A 149 -18.29 3.65 -3.16
C HIS A 149 -18.18 2.15 -3.43
N LEU A 150 -18.57 1.68 -4.63
CA LEU A 150 -18.42 0.27 -5.01
C LEU A 150 -16.96 -0.16 -5.09
N LEU A 151 -16.02 0.78 -5.28
CA LEU A 151 -14.61 0.45 -5.39
C LEU A 151 -14.04 -0.11 -4.09
N GLY A 152 -14.30 0.59 -2.97
CA GLY A 152 -13.84 0.15 -1.65
C GLY A 152 -14.50 -1.16 -1.22
N GLU A 153 -15.79 -1.32 -1.50
CA GLU A 153 -16.52 -2.57 -1.24
C GLU A 153 -15.96 -3.75 -2.04
N ALA A 154 -15.76 -3.57 -3.35
CA ALA A 154 -15.21 -4.61 -4.21
C ALA A 154 -13.76 -4.96 -3.84
N ALA A 155 -12.95 -3.97 -3.46
CA ALA A 155 -11.58 -4.20 -3.00
C ALA A 155 -11.55 -5.07 -1.74
N LEU A 156 -12.39 -4.76 -0.75
CA LEU A 156 -12.51 -5.54 0.48
C LEU A 156 -13.01 -6.96 0.18
N LEU A 157 -14.07 -7.08 -0.63
CA LEU A 157 -14.65 -8.37 -0.99
C LEU A 157 -13.68 -9.23 -1.79
N LEU A 158 -12.92 -8.65 -2.73
CA LEU A 158 -11.89 -9.35 -3.48
C LEU A 158 -10.84 -9.94 -2.53
N ALA A 159 -10.31 -9.13 -1.61
CA ALA A 159 -9.31 -9.58 -0.64
C ALA A 159 -9.84 -10.70 0.27
N LEU A 160 -11.07 -10.54 0.81
CA LEU A 160 -11.70 -11.54 1.66
C LEU A 160 -12.02 -12.83 0.91
N THR A 161 -12.51 -12.73 -0.33
CA THR A 161 -12.84 -13.89 -1.16
C THR A 161 -11.60 -14.69 -1.48
N HIS A 162 -10.54 -14.01 -1.93
CA HIS A 162 -9.29 -14.66 -2.31
C HIS A 162 -8.61 -15.33 -1.12
N LEU A 163 -8.52 -14.65 0.04
CA LEU A 163 -7.96 -15.24 1.26
C LEU A 163 -8.80 -16.41 1.77
N SER A 164 -10.13 -16.28 1.77
CA SER A 164 -11.02 -17.34 2.24
C SER A 164 -10.89 -18.58 1.36
N TRP A 165 -10.84 -18.38 0.04
CA TRP A 165 -10.61 -19.47 -0.91
C TRP A 165 -9.23 -20.10 -0.73
N ALA A 166 -8.16 -19.30 -0.69
CA ALA A 166 -6.79 -19.79 -0.52
C ALA A 166 -6.60 -20.59 0.78
N ALA A 167 -7.34 -20.23 1.84
CA ALA A 167 -7.36 -20.92 3.14
C ALA A 167 -8.25 -22.18 3.18
N GLY A 168 -8.73 -22.68 2.03
CA GLY A 168 -9.51 -23.91 1.95
C GLY A 168 -11.03 -23.72 2.04
N ASN A 169 -11.48 -22.46 1.95
CA ASN A 169 -12.89 -22.06 2.05
C ASN A 169 -13.58 -22.62 3.32
N PRO A 170 -13.14 -22.21 4.52
CA PRO A 170 -13.66 -22.75 5.77
C PRO A 170 -15.17 -22.52 5.94
N LEU A 171 -15.72 -21.48 5.30
CA LEU A 171 -17.14 -21.18 5.33
C LEU A 171 -17.99 -22.21 4.58
N ALA A 172 -17.49 -22.76 3.47
CA ALA A 172 -18.24 -23.72 2.66
C ALA A 172 -17.89 -25.19 2.98
N THR A 173 -16.64 -25.46 3.34
CA THR A 173 -16.13 -26.83 3.53
C THR A 173 -16.00 -27.23 5.01
N GLY A 174 -16.03 -26.26 5.94
CA GLY A 174 -15.74 -26.47 7.36
C GLY A 174 -14.29 -26.86 7.65
N ARG A 175 -13.41 -26.86 6.64
CA ARG A 175 -11.99 -27.23 6.77
C ARG A 175 -11.12 -26.00 6.59
N THR A 176 -10.14 -25.84 7.46
CA THR A 176 -9.09 -24.83 7.35
C THR A 176 -7.82 -25.48 6.83
N GLY A 177 -7.26 -24.97 5.74
CA GLY A 177 -6.00 -25.44 5.21
C GLY A 177 -5.65 -24.78 3.89
N TRP A 178 -4.38 -24.39 3.72
CA TRP A 178 -3.92 -23.74 2.51
C TRP A 178 -4.03 -24.69 1.30
N LEU A 179 -4.76 -24.28 0.27
CA LEU A 179 -4.95 -25.10 -0.93
C LEU A 179 -3.66 -25.21 -1.74
N GLN A 180 -3.41 -26.42 -2.27
CA GLN A 180 -2.32 -26.67 -3.22
C GLN A 180 -2.76 -26.29 -4.66
N THR A 181 -2.61 -25.02 -5.01
CA THR A 181 -2.95 -24.46 -6.34
C THR A 181 -1.72 -23.94 -7.11
N PRO A 182 -1.76 -23.80 -8.44
CA PRO A 182 -0.61 -23.28 -9.18
C PRO A 182 -0.29 -21.82 -8.83
N GLY A 183 0.95 -21.38 -9.06
CA GLY A 183 1.38 -19.98 -8.87
C GLY A 183 0.60 -18.96 -9.72
N SER A 184 -0.12 -19.42 -10.75
CA SER A 184 -1.03 -18.60 -11.55
C SER A 184 -2.09 -17.87 -10.71
N GLN A 185 -2.44 -18.36 -9.51
CA GLN A 185 -3.37 -17.66 -8.62
C GLN A 185 -2.96 -16.22 -8.32
N VAL A 186 -1.66 -15.98 -8.17
CA VAL A 186 -1.13 -14.63 -7.90
C VAL A 186 -1.36 -13.73 -9.11
N VAL A 187 -1.17 -14.25 -10.32
CA VAL A 187 -1.38 -13.47 -11.56
C VAL A 187 -2.83 -13.05 -11.70
N PHE A 188 -3.78 -13.96 -11.51
CA PHE A 188 -5.21 -13.64 -11.58
C PHE A 188 -5.61 -12.63 -10.50
N PHE A 189 -5.12 -12.80 -9.28
CA PHE A 189 -5.37 -11.86 -8.18
C PHE A 189 -4.83 -10.46 -8.48
N LEU A 190 -3.60 -10.37 -8.97
CA LEU A 190 -3.00 -9.10 -9.41
C LEU A 190 -3.81 -8.47 -10.55
N CYS A 191 -4.28 -9.25 -11.53
CA CYS A 191 -5.18 -8.74 -12.58
C CYS A 191 -6.48 -8.17 -12.01
N ALA A 192 -7.07 -8.80 -11.01
CA ALA A 192 -8.28 -8.31 -10.34
C ALA A 192 -8.02 -6.99 -9.58
N VAL A 193 -6.89 -6.90 -8.85
CA VAL A 193 -6.45 -5.66 -8.20
C VAL A 193 -6.23 -4.55 -9.23
N ALA A 194 -5.54 -4.84 -10.33
CA ALA A 194 -5.32 -3.88 -11.41
C ALA A 194 -6.64 -3.39 -12.03
N ALA A 195 -7.60 -4.29 -12.27
CA ALA A 195 -8.91 -3.92 -12.78
C ALA A 195 -9.58 -2.87 -11.87
N LEU A 196 -9.59 -3.09 -10.55
CA LEU A 196 -10.11 -2.13 -9.58
C LEU A 196 -9.31 -0.82 -9.56
N GLY A 197 -7.97 -0.88 -9.61
CA GLY A 197 -7.08 0.30 -9.67
C GLY A 197 -7.32 1.20 -10.90
N THR A 198 -7.77 0.62 -12.01
CA THR A 198 -8.19 1.41 -13.19
C THR A 198 -9.57 2.07 -13.04
N GLY A 199 -10.44 1.52 -12.18
CA GLY A 199 -11.82 2.00 -11.97
C GLY A 199 -11.91 3.43 -11.41
N GLY A 200 -10.86 3.92 -10.74
CA GLY A 200 -10.88 5.20 -10.01
C GLY A 200 -11.11 6.46 -10.85
N ARG A 201 -10.92 6.45 -12.18
CA ARG A 201 -11.09 7.69 -12.95
C ARG A 201 -11.56 7.58 -14.40
N LEU A 202 -11.95 6.39 -14.84
CA LEU A 202 -12.45 6.25 -16.19
C LEU A 202 -13.80 7.00 -16.41
N GLY A 203 -14.56 7.29 -15.34
CA GLY A 203 -15.99 7.66 -15.41
C GLY A 203 -16.43 9.12 -15.39
N ARG A 204 -15.56 10.12 -15.53
CA ARG A 204 -16.00 11.51 -15.71
C ARG A 204 -15.31 12.17 -16.89
N GLY A 205 -16.13 12.65 -17.83
CA GLY A 205 -15.67 13.40 -18.99
C GLY A 205 -14.92 14.67 -18.59
N ARG A 206 -13.71 14.82 -19.15
CA ARG A 206 -12.97 16.03 -19.57
C ARG A 206 -12.81 17.23 -18.63
N VAL A 207 -13.44 17.29 -17.47
CA VAL A 207 -13.15 18.31 -16.45
C VAL A 207 -12.27 17.67 -15.38
N PRO A 208 -11.14 18.29 -14.98
CA PRO A 208 -10.35 17.84 -13.84
C PRO A 208 -11.15 18.09 -12.55
N ALA A 209 -12.22 17.32 -12.34
CA ALA A 209 -12.93 17.26 -11.07
C ALA A 209 -11.97 16.68 -10.05
N GLU A 210 -11.85 17.35 -8.90
CA GLU A 210 -11.09 16.88 -7.75
C GLU A 210 -11.46 15.41 -7.46
N GLU A 211 -10.44 14.61 -7.17
CA GLU A 211 -10.63 13.21 -6.82
C GLU A 211 -11.44 13.14 -5.52
N THR A 212 -12.53 12.40 -5.53
CA THR A 212 -13.35 12.22 -4.33
C THR A 212 -12.60 11.32 -3.35
N ALA A 213 -12.82 11.56 -2.06
CA ALA A 213 -12.24 10.72 -1.01
C ALA A 213 -12.61 9.23 -1.19
N ALA A 214 -13.82 8.93 -1.70
CA ALA A 214 -14.28 7.57 -1.94
C ALA A 214 -13.42 6.83 -2.98
N VAL A 215 -13.03 7.49 -4.07
CA VAL A 215 -12.13 6.92 -5.08
C VAL A 215 -10.75 6.68 -4.51
N VAL A 216 -10.18 7.69 -3.84
CA VAL A 216 -8.84 7.61 -3.26
C VAL A 216 -8.75 6.48 -2.23
N LEU A 217 -9.74 6.39 -1.33
CA LEU A 217 -9.83 5.33 -0.34
C LEU A 217 -10.08 3.95 -0.98
N GLY A 218 -10.92 3.87 -2.02
CA GLY A 218 -11.19 2.62 -2.72
C GLY A 218 -9.96 2.06 -3.45
N VAL A 219 -9.21 2.91 -4.16
CA VAL A 219 -7.95 2.50 -4.79
C VAL A 219 -6.90 2.14 -3.74
N ALA A 220 -6.77 2.94 -2.68
CA ALA A 220 -5.85 2.61 -1.59
C ALA A 220 -6.19 1.26 -0.92
N ALA A 221 -7.48 0.94 -0.75
CA ALA A 221 -7.93 -0.34 -0.24
C ALA A 221 -7.61 -1.49 -1.21
N ALA A 222 -7.77 -1.29 -2.52
CA ALA A 222 -7.42 -2.29 -3.53
C ALA A 222 -5.91 -2.58 -3.54
N ASP A 223 -5.08 -1.53 -3.58
CA ASP A 223 -3.63 -1.65 -3.66
C ASP A 223 -3.04 -2.20 -2.35
N ALA A 224 -3.36 -1.57 -1.20
CA ALA A 224 -2.84 -2.00 0.09
C ALA A 224 -3.42 -3.35 0.52
N GLY A 225 -4.71 -3.57 0.31
CA GLY A 225 -5.35 -4.87 0.55
C GLY A 225 -4.74 -5.95 -0.34
N GLY A 226 -4.52 -5.66 -1.62
CA GLY A 226 -3.84 -6.55 -2.55
C GLY A 226 -2.44 -6.95 -2.08
N LEU A 227 -1.63 -5.98 -1.63
CA LEU A 227 -0.29 -6.25 -1.12
C LEU A 227 -0.29 -7.04 0.19
N LEU A 228 -1.26 -6.79 1.08
CA LEU A 228 -1.41 -7.55 2.31
C LEU A 228 -1.77 -9.02 2.02
N VAL A 229 -2.72 -9.25 1.12
CA VAL A 229 -3.09 -10.60 0.67
C VAL A 229 -1.89 -11.29 0.03
N LEU A 230 -1.17 -10.59 -0.86
CA LEU A 230 0.03 -11.13 -1.51
C LEU A 230 1.10 -11.51 -0.48
N SER A 231 1.35 -10.65 0.51
CA SER A 231 2.32 -10.90 1.57
C SER A 231 1.93 -12.12 2.41
N ALA A 232 0.64 -12.26 2.74
CA ALA A 232 0.12 -13.43 3.44
C ALA A 232 0.31 -14.72 2.62
N LEU A 233 0.06 -14.68 1.31
CA LEU A 233 0.30 -15.83 0.41
C LEU A 233 1.79 -16.18 0.28
N CYS A 234 2.66 -15.18 0.23
CA CYS A 234 4.12 -15.38 0.21
C CYS A 234 4.60 -16.04 1.50
N LEU A 235 4.16 -15.55 2.66
CA LEU A 235 4.48 -16.13 3.97
C LEU A 235 3.94 -17.55 4.14
N ALA A 236 2.72 -17.80 3.70
CA ALA A 236 2.06 -19.08 3.92
C ALA A 236 2.48 -20.18 2.94
N ARG A 237 2.89 -19.80 1.72
CA ARG A 237 2.98 -20.77 0.62
C ARG A 237 4.06 -20.52 -0.40
N PHE A 238 4.25 -19.28 -0.82
CA PHE A 238 5.15 -18.96 -1.92
C PHE A 238 6.46 -18.36 -1.44
N GLU A 239 7.02 -18.87 -0.33
CA GLU A 239 8.23 -18.30 0.26
C GLU A 239 9.38 -18.23 -0.75
N GLU A 240 9.62 -19.32 -1.48
CA GLU A 240 10.68 -19.41 -2.50
C GLU A 240 10.46 -18.50 -3.71
N GLN A 241 9.19 -18.19 -4.02
CA GLN A 241 8.81 -17.37 -5.17
C GLN A 241 8.41 -15.94 -4.76
N ALA A 242 8.52 -15.59 -3.48
CA ALA A 242 8.02 -14.35 -2.91
C ALA A 242 8.67 -13.12 -3.59
N VAL A 243 9.96 -13.23 -3.92
CA VAL A 243 10.70 -12.19 -4.65
C VAL A 243 10.05 -11.88 -5.98
N TRP A 244 9.75 -12.91 -6.78
CA TRP A 244 9.18 -12.76 -8.13
C TRP A 244 7.77 -12.21 -8.09
N TRP A 245 6.95 -12.68 -7.14
CA TRP A 245 5.57 -12.21 -7.01
C TRP A 245 5.48 -10.76 -6.54
N ASN A 246 6.32 -10.35 -5.59
CA ASN A 246 6.39 -8.95 -5.16
C ASN A 246 7.00 -8.04 -6.25
N ALA A 247 7.96 -8.55 -7.03
CA ALA A 247 8.47 -7.83 -8.20
C ALA A 247 7.40 -7.65 -9.29
N ALA A 248 6.59 -8.68 -9.55
CA ALA A 248 5.46 -8.58 -10.48
C ALA A 248 4.42 -7.55 -10.00
N ALA A 249 4.10 -7.54 -8.71
CA ALA A 249 3.23 -6.53 -8.11
C ALA A 249 3.82 -5.11 -8.24
N PHE A 250 5.13 -4.94 -8.04
CA PHE A 250 5.81 -3.66 -8.30
C PHE A 250 5.63 -3.21 -9.76
N VAL A 251 5.93 -4.08 -10.73
CA VAL A 251 5.81 -3.75 -12.16
C VAL A 251 4.38 -3.34 -12.50
N MET A 252 3.39 -4.08 -12.01
CA MET A 252 1.97 -3.80 -12.24
C MET A 252 1.55 -2.45 -11.62
N LEU A 253 1.77 -2.26 -10.32
CA LEU A 253 1.34 -1.07 -9.59
C LEU A 253 2.08 0.18 -10.07
N PHE A 254 3.39 0.08 -10.29
CA PHE A 254 4.16 1.18 -10.84
C PHE A 254 3.75 1.50 -12.28
N GLY A 255 3.42 0.48 -13.09
CA GLY A 255 2.82 0.64 -14.41
C GLY A 255 1.50 1.40 -14.37
N LEU A 256 0.62 1.09 -13.42
CA LEU A 256 -0.63 1.83 -13.19
C LEU A 256 -0.36 3.28 -12.75
N ALA A 257 0.65 3.52 -11.92
CA ALA A 257 1.06 4.86 -11.51
C ALA A 257 1.49 5.71 -12.72
N ILE A 258 2.32 5.14 -13.60
CA ILE A 258 2.76 5.75 -14.86
C ILE A 258 1.56 6.02 -15.77
N TRP A 259 0.68 5.04 -15.93
CA TRP A 259 -0.51 5.17 -16.78
C TRP A 259 -1.42 6.31 -16.30
N HIS A 260 -1.73 6.37 -15.00
CA HIS A 260 -2.54 7.45 -14.42
C HIS A 260 -1.86 8.82 -14.52
N TRP A 261 -0.54 8.87 -14.38
CA TRP A 261 0.23 10.10 -14.56
C TRP A 261 0.15 10.62 -15.99
N LEU A 262 0.48 9.76 -16.97
CA LEU A 262 0.56 10.13 -18.39
C LEU A 262 -0.82 10.42 -19.00
N ARG A 263 -1.85 9.66 -18.61
CA ARG A 263 -3.19 9.83 -19.18
C ARG A 263 -4.04 10.88 -18.49
N HIS A 264 -3.93 11.00 -17.16
CA HIS A 264 -4.91 11.75 -16.37
C HIS A 264 -4.29 12.87 -15.52
N GLY A 265 -2.95 12.92 -15.36
CA GLY A 265 -2.29 13.90 -14.49
C GLY A 265 -2.75 13.84 -13.03
N SER A 266 -3.30 12.70 -12.59
CA SER A 266 -3.82 12.50 -11.24
C SER A 266 -2.67 12.51 -10.22
N ARG A 267 -2.71 13.42 -9.24
CA ARG A 267 -1.65 13.48 -8.22
C ARG A 267 -1.84 12.42 -7.13
N TYR A 268 -3.07 12.16 -6.67
CA TYR A 268 -3.29 11.23 -5.54
C TYR A 268 -3.30 9.78 -6.00
N LEU A 269 -3.95 9.44 -7.12
CA LEU A 269 -3.91 8.06 -7.63
C LEU A 269 -2.49 7.66 -8.05
N THR A 270 -1.74 8.52 -8.74
CA THR A 270 -0.33 8.24 -9.04
C THR A 270 0.48 8.05 -7.76
N PHE A 271 0.22 8.85 -6.72
CA PHE A 271 0.86 8.65 -5.41
C PHE A 271 0.54 7.28 -4.79
N ILE A 272 -0.73 6.88 -4.73
CA ILE A 272 -1.15 5.60 -4.13
C ILE A 272 -0.49 4.42 -4.85
N HIS A 273 -0.65 4.34 -6.18
CA HIS A 273 -0.08 3.24 -6.96
C HIS A 273 1.46 3.22 -6.91
N ALA A 274 2.11 4.39 -6.96
CA ALA A 274 3.57 4.46 -6.89
C ALA A 274 4.09 4.01 -5.51
N MET A 275 3.44 4.45 -4.43
CA MET A 275 3.82 4.04 -3.09
C MET A 275 3.57 2.55 -2.85
N ALA A 276 2.41 2.04 -3.27
CA ALA A 276 2.11 0.62 -3.20
C ALA A 276 3.12 -0.21 -4.02
N GLY A 277 3.45 0.23 -5.23
CA GLY A 277 4.50 -0.38 -6.03
C GLY A 277 5.85 -0.40 -5.31
N HIS A 278 6.29 0.72 -4.75
CA HIS A 278 7.56 0.78 -4.01
C HIS A 278 7.54 -0.08 -2.74
N LEU A 279 6.40 -0.21 -2.06
CA LEU A 279 6.25 -1.17 -0.95
C LEU A 279 6.39 -2.61 -1.43
N ALA A 280 5.83 -2.95 -2.59
CA ALA A 280 6.02 -4.27 -3.21
C ALA A 280 7.50 -4.51 -3.56
N LEU A 281 8.19 -3.52 -4.10
CA LEU A 281 9.64 -3.61 -4.36
C LEU A 281 10.43 -3.80 -3.06
N SER A 282 10.08 -3.07 -2.00
CA SER A 282 10.69 -3.25 -0.68
C SER A 282 10.47 -4.66 -0.15
N ALA A 283 9.25 -5.21 -0.28
CA ALA A 283 8.96 -6.59 0.10
C ALA A 283 9.79 -7.58 -0.72
N ALA A 284 9.92 -7.39 -2.04
CA ALA A 284 10.76 -8.23 -2.88
C ALA A 284 12.22 -8.24 -2.43
N LEU A 285 12.77 -7.08 -2.04
CA LEU A 285 14.13 -6.96 -1.50
C LEU A 285 14.26 -7.69 -0.14
N VAL A 286 13.30 -7.49 0.77
CA VAL A 286 13.25 -8.16 2.08
C VAL A 286 13.24 -9.69 1.94
N TRP A 287 12.49 -10.22 0.98
CA TRP A 287 12.47 -11.66 0.70
C TRP A 287 13.73 -12.16 0.00
N GLY A 288 14.34 -11.35 -0.88
CA GLY A 288 15.47 -11.75 -1.70
C GLY A 288 16.83 -11.66 -1.00
N VAL A 289 16.99 -10.73 -0.07
CA VAL A 289 18.25 -10.49 0.64
C VAL A 289 18.10 -10.90 2.10
N ARG A 290 18.54 -12.11 2.42
CA ARG A 290 18.51 -12.68 3.78
C ARG A 290 19.69 -12.18 4.62
N SER A 291 19.76 -10.88 4.90
CA SER A 291 20.74 -10.28 5.82
C SER A 291 20.38 -8.83 6.18
N THR A 292 21.10 -8.22 7.13
CA THR A 292 21.00 -6.77 7.42
C THR A 292 21.38 -5.89 6.23
N GLU A 293 21.99 -6.43 5.17
CA GLU A 293 22.30 -5.71 3.94
C GLU A 293 21.05 -5.27 3.19
N VAL A 294 19.90 -5.90 3.44
CA VAL A 294 18.63 -5.48 2.83
C VAL A 294 18.28 -4.03 3.18
N LEU A 295 18.67 -3.56 4.36
CA LEU A 295 18.44 -2.18 4.79
C LEU A 295 19.23 -1.19 3.93
N VAL A 296 20.40 -1.58 3.40
CA VAL A 296 21.17 -0.77 2.44
C VAL A 296 20.44 -0.67 1.11
N TRP A 297 19.94 -1.79 0.61
CA TRP A 297 19.16 -1.82 -0.62
C TRP A 297 17.89 -0.99 -0.48
N LEU A 298 17.19 -1.05 0.66
CA LEU A 298 16.05 -0.20 0.98
C LEU A 298 16.44 1.29 1.07
N GLY A 299 17.63 1.59 1.61
CA GLY A 299 18.20 2.93 1.63
C GLY A 299 18.42 3.50 0.22
N TRP A 300 18.99 2.71 -0.69
CA TRP A 300 19.16 3.12 -2.10
C TRP A 300 17.85 3.13 -2.88
N GLN A 301 16.92 2.23 -2.57
CA GLN A 301 15.57 2.27 -3.11
C GLN A 301 14.90 3.61 -2.78
N SER A 302 15.08 4.14 -1.56
CA SER A 302 14.55 5.46 -1.17
C SER A 302 15.03 6.58 -2.11
N VAL A 303 16.30 6.56 -2.55
CA VAL A 303 16.81 7.53 -3.54
C VAL A 303 16.05 7.40 -4.87
N LEU A 304 15.80 6.17 -5.33
CA LEU A 304 15.00 5.91 -6.53
C LEU A 304 13.57 6.45 -6.38
N VAL A 305 12.94 6.27 -5.22
CA VAL A 305 11.60 6.83 -4.96
C VAL A 305 11.61 8.35 -4.99
N VAL A 306 12.65 9.01 -4.45
CA VAL A 306 12.79 10.48 -4.55
C VAL A 306 12.92 10.93 -6.02
N LEU A 307 13.69 10.22 -6.84
CA LEU A 307 13.78 10.50 -8.28
C LEU A 307 12.41 10.36 -8.96
N CYS A 308 11.65 9.31 -8.64
CA CYS A 308 10.28 9.13 -9.13
C CYS A 308 9.35 10.25 -8.64
N ALA A 309 9.48 10.69 -7.39
CA ALA A 309 8.70 11.80 -6.85
C ALA A 309 8.94 13.11 -7.62
N VAL A 310 10.20 13.38 -7.99
CA VAL A 310 10.57 14.52 -8.85
C VAL A 310 9.95 14.38 -10.24
N TRP A 311 9.99 13.18 -10.83
CA TRP A 311 9.42 12.93 -12.16
C TRP A 311 7.90 13.13 -12.18
N PHE A 312 7.20 12.58 -11.19
CA PHE A 312 5.75 12.77 -11.00
C PHE A 312 5.37 14.15 -10.43
N ARG A 313 6.35 15.01 -10.11
CA ARG A 313 6.13 16.31 -9.47
C ARG A 313 5.20 16.22 -8.24
N SER A 314 5.37 15.15 -7.45
CA SER A 314 4.46 14.82 -6.34
C SER A 314 5.14 14.95 -4.99
N ARG A 315 4.72 15.98 -4.22
CA ARG A 315 5.13 16.18 -2.83
C ARG A 315 4.73 15.01 -1.92
N PHE A 316 3.63 14.33 -2.24
CA PHE A 316 3.12 13.23 -1.44
C PHE A 316 4.04 12.01 -1.54
N VAL A 317 4.54 11.68 -2.74
CA VAL A 317 5.51 10.57 -2.93
C VAL A 317 6.79 10.86 -2.15
N ALA A 318 7.30 12.10 -2.23
CA ALA A 318 8.50 12.50 -1.47
C ALA A 318 8.30 12.41 0.05
N ALA A 319 7.13 12.84 0.55
CA ALA A 319 6.80 12.77 1.98
C ALA A 319 6.63 11.33 2.47
N GLY A 320 5.91 10.50 1.72
CA GLY A 320 5.72 9.08 2.06
C GLY A 320 7.05 8.34 2.08
N ASN A 321 7.92 8.59 1.09
CA ASN A 321 9.25 8.02 1.07
C ASN A 321 10.12 8.43 2.27
N LEU A 322 10.01 9.67 2.73
CA LEU A 322 10.74 10.10 3.93
C LEU A 322 10.32 9.30 5.17
N ILE A 323 9.03 9.04 5.33
CA ILE A 323 8.52 8.22 6.45
C ILE A 323 9.08 6.79 6.35
N VAL A 324 9.04 6.19 5.15
CA VAL A 324 9.59 4.84 4.91
C VAL A 324 11.10 4.81 5.20
N TYR A 325 11.85 5.81 4.72
CA TYR A 325 13.28 5.91 4.96
C TYR A 325 13.61 6.07 6.45
N LEU A 326 12.84 6.87 7.18
CA LEU A 326 12.98 6.98 8.64
C LEU A 326 12.71 5.64 9.34
N ALA A 327 11.70 4.89 8.89
CA ALA A 327 11.43 3.56 9.41
C ALA A 327 12.57 2.58 9.12
N VAL A 328 13.20 2.66 7.93
CA VAL A 328 14.39 1.86 7.58
C VAL A 328 15.57 2.20 8.50
N VAL A 329 15.86 3.49 8.71
CA VAL A 329 16.93 3.93 9.62
C VAL A 329 16.65 3.50 11.06
N ALA A 330 15.42 3.69 11.55
CA ALA A 330 15.03 3.27 12.90
C ALA A 330 15.12 1.74 13.08
N SER A 331 14.67 0.97 12.07
CA SER A 331 14.79 -0.49 12.07
C SER A 331 16.24 -0.94 12.07
N TYR A 332 17.11 -0.26 11.30
CA TYR A 332 18.55 -0.52 11.33
C TYR A 332 19.13 -0.29 12.73
N LEU A 333 18.83 0.84 13.36
CA LEU A 333 19.34 1.17 14.70
C LEU A 333 18.82 0.21 15.78
N GLY A 334 17.61 -0.33 15.63
CA GLY A 334 17.03 -1.28 16.58
C GLY A 334 17.45 -2.74 16.38
N LEU A 335 17.71 -3.17 15.14
CA LEU A 335 17.97 -4.57 14.80
C LEU A 335 19.46 -4.90 14.62
N ALA A 336 20.30 -3.92 14.25
CA ALA A 336 21.71 -4.16 14.01
C ALA A 336 22.43 -4.43 15.35
N LYS A 337 22.70 -5.71 15.63
CA LYS A 337 23.53 -6.13 16.78
C LYS A 337 24.97 -5.62 16.65
N GLU A 338 25.47 -5.49 15.42
CA GLU A 338 26.76 -4.89 15.11
C GLU A 338 26.58 -3.83 14.01
N VAL A 339 26.97 -2.60 14.31
CA VAL A 339 26.88 -1.47 13.40
C VAL A 339 28.06 -1.56 12.41
N GLY A 340 27.87 -2.27 11.30
CA GLY A 340 28.91 -2.40 10.27
C GLY A 340 28.96 -1.21 9.29
N GLY A 341 29.87 -1.29 8.30
CA GLY A 341 29.99 -0.33 7.20
C GLY A 341 28.74 -0.14 6.34
N ILE A 342 27.79 -1.07 6.47
CA ILE A 342 26.42 -1.03 5.95
C ILE A 342 25.73 0.30 6.31
N SER A 343 25.94 0.82 7.53
CA SER A 343 25.37 2.11 7.94
C SER A 343 25.85 3.31 7.12
N PHE A 344 27.07 3.25 6.56
CA PHE A 344 27.66 4.38 5.84
C PHE A 344 26.89 4.63 4.55
N SER A 345 26.46 3.55 3.90
CA SER A 345 25.62 3.57 2.70
C SER A 345 24.26 4.21 2.96
N LEU A 346 23.65 3.94 4.12
CA LEU A 346 22.41 4.60 4.55
C LEU A 346 22.59 6.12 4.67
N GLY A 347 23.66 6.56 5.35
CA GLY A 347 23.99 7.99 5.47
C GLY A 347 24.24 8.66 4.12
N LEU A 348 24.92 7.96 3.20
CA LEU A 348 25.16 8.45 1.85
C LEU A 348 23.85 8.60 1.05
N ALA A 349 22.97 7.60 1.10
CA ALA A 349 21.64 7.68 0.49
C ALA A 349 20.82 8.86 1.03
N ALA A 350 20.97 9.21 2.32
CA ALA A 350 20.35 10.38 2.92
C ALA A 350 20.85 11.70 2.30
N ILE A 351 22.18 11.85 2.17
CA ILE A 351 22.78 13.05 1.54
C ILE A 351 22.32 13.17 0.09
N VAL A 352 22.37 12.09 -0.67
CA VAL A 352 21.94 12.09 -2.08
C VAL A 352 20.46 12.48 -2.20
N SER A 353 19.59 11.92 -1.35
CA SER A 353 18.17 12.27 -1.31
C SER A 353 17.94 13.74 -0.96
N ALA A 354 18.68 14.27 0.03
CA ALA A 354 18.63 15.68 0.42
C ALA A 354 19.02 16.60 -0.74
N GLU A 355 20.06 16.24 -1.49
CA GLU A 355 20.54 17.01 -2.64
C GLU A 355 19.57 17.01 -3.83
N ILE A 356 18.97 15.86 -4.13
CA ILE A 356 17.96 15.76 -5.20
C ILE A 356 16.76 16.65 -4.87
N ILE A 357 16.24 16.56 -3.64
CA ILE A 357 15.09 17.36 -3.19
C ILE A 357 15.42 18.85 -3.30
N GLU A 358 16.62 19.25 -2.89
CA GLU A 358 17.00 20.65 -2.93
C GLU A 358 17.07 21.22 -4.35
N ARG A 359 17.70 20.48 -5.28
CA ARG A 359 17.80 20.91 -6.68
C ARG A 359 16.44 20.99 -7.37
N GLN A 360 15.41 20.33 -6.82
CA GLN A 360 14.10 20.18 -7.45
C GLN A 360 12.95 20.76 -6.60
N GLN A 361 13.25 21.63 -5.62
CA GLN A 361 12.24 22.25 -4.74
C GLN A 361 11.09 22.89 -5.52
N GLN A 362 11.41 23.64 -6.58
CA GLN A 362 10.40 24.30 -7.43
C GLN A 362 9.48 23.30 -8.14
N ARG A 363 10.01 22.14 -8.56
CA ARG A 363 9.22 21.10 -9.23
C ARG A 363 8.31 20.34 -8.27
N LEU A 364 8.77 20.16 -7.03
CA LEU A 364 8.02 19.43 -5.99
C LEU A 364 6.97 20.32 -5.29
N GLN A 365 6.91 21.62 -5.57
CA GLN A 365 6.02 22.60 -4.89
C GLN A 365 6.13 22.51 -3.36
N LEU A 366 7.32 22.17 -2.85
CA LEU A 366 7.57 22.05 -1.42
C LEU A 366 7.78 23.45 -0.85
N SER A 367 6.89 23.87 0.05
CA SER A 367 6.95 25.17 0.71
C SER A 367 8.01 25.26 1.82
N GLY A 368 8.78 24.20 2.08
CA GLY A 368 9.77 24.20 3.16
C GLY A 368 10.95 23.26 2.97
N ALA A 369 12.13 23.72 3.42
CA ALA A 369 13.38 22.96 3.49
C ALA A 369 13.40 21.87 4.59
N TRP A 370 12.24 21.52 5.15
CA TRP A 370 12.13 20.61 6.29
C TRP A 370 12.51 19.18 5.92
N MET A 371 12.06 18.66 4.76
CA MET A 371 12.39 17.30 4.31
C MET A 371 13.91 17.12 4.15
N ARG A 372 14.57 18.11 3.56
CA ARG A 372 16.04 18.15 3.43
C ARG A 372 16.71 18.04 4.79
N ARG A 373 16.30 18.86 5.75
CA ARG A 373 16.89 18.89 7.09
C ARG A 373 16.73 17.56 7.81
N ILE A 374 15.62 16.85 7.62
CA ILE A 374 15.42 15.53 8.21
C ILE A 374 16.38 14.51 7.58
N TYR A 375 16.53 14.47 6.24
CA TYR A 375 17.51 13.58 5.60
C TYR A 375 18.95 13.89 6.06
N LEU A 376 19.32 15.17 6.17
CA LEU A 376 20.62 15.57 6.71
C LEU A 376 20.78 15.21 8.20
N GLY A 377 19.71 15.28 8.98
CA GLY A 377 19.67 14.79 10.36
C GLY A 377 19.90 13.28 10.45
N CYS A 378 19.33 12.50 9.52
CA CYS A 378 19.63 11.06 9.42
C CYS A 378 21.10 10.82 9.09
N ALA A 379 21.70 11.61 8.19
CA ALA A 379 23.14 11.55 7.92
C ALA A 379 23.96 11.88 9.19
N LEU A 380 23.58 12.92 9.94
CA LEU A 380 24.25 13.32 11.18
C LEU A 380 24.27 12.21 12.22
N VAL A 381 23.24 11.37 12.28
CA VAL A 381 23.16 10.26 13.24
C VAL A 381 23.89 9.04 12.70
N THR A 382 23.63 8.67 11.43
CA THR A 382 24.20 7.45 10.84
C THR A 382 25.72 7.52 10.75
N PHE A 383 26.32 8.54 10.12
CA PHE A 383 27.77 8.58 9.88
C PHE A 383 28.64 8.46 11.17
N PRO A 384 28.39 9.21 12.26
CA PRO A 384 29.16 9.06 13.49
C PRO A 384 29.02 7.67 14.12
N LEU A 385 27.82 7.08 14.05
CA LEU A 385 27.59 5.72 14.55
C LEU A 385 28.38 4.68 13.76
N THR A 386 28.49 4.83 12.43
CA THR A 386 29.25 3.90 11.60
C THR A 386 30.72 3.97 11.94
N LEU A 387 31.28 5.18 12.01
CA LEU A 387 32.68 5.39 12.28
C LEU A 387 33.07 4.90 13.67
N ARG A 388 32.17 5.04 14.65
CA ARG A 388 32.36 4.49 16.00
C ARG A 388 32.51 2.97 16.00
N ALA A 389 31.79 2.28 15.13
CA ALA A 389 31.76 0.82 15.14
C ALA A 389 32.80 0.20 14.18
N MET A 390 33.23 0.92 13.15
CA MET A 390 34.26 0.45 12.22
C MET A 390 35.69 0.69 12.71
N LEU A 391 35.89 1.68 13.59
CA LEU A 391 37.23 2.07 14.05
C LEU A 391 37.48 1.65 15.49
N PRO A 392 38.73 1.32 15.85
CA PRO A 392 39.13 1.15 17.25
C PRO A 392 38.78 2.40 18.06
N GLY A 393 38.41 2.21 19.34
CA GLY A 393 37.88 3.27 20.21
C GLY A 393 38.71 4.56 20.23
N ALA A 394 40.03 4.44 20.10
CA ALA A 394 40.97 5.57 20.10
C ALA A 394 40.88 6.49 18.86
N TYR A 395 40.41 6.00 17.71
CA TYR A 395 40.34 6.79 16.47
C TYR A 395 38.95 7.37 16.20
N VAL A 396 37.95 7.04 17.02
CA VAL A 396 36.57 7.44 16.80
C VAL A 396 36.42 8.97 16.79
N SER A 397 36.99 9.65 17.78
CA SER A 397 36.88 11.11 17.89
C SER A 397 37.61 11.83 16.75
N LEU A 398 38.77 11.31 16.32
CA LEU A 398 39.50 11.83 15.16
C LEU A 398 38.71 11.63 13.86
N SER A 399 38.03 10.48 13.71
CA SER A 399 37.21 10.21 12.53
C SER A 399 35.99 11.12 12.43
N TRP A 400 35.37 11.50 13.56
CA TRP A 400 34.27 12.46 13.59
C TRP A 400 34.74 13.86 13.22
N LEU A 401 35.96 14.25 13.61
CA LEU A 401 36.59 15.50 13.12
C LEU A 401 36.84 15.43 11.61
N GLY A 402 37.34 14.31 11.09
CA GLY A 402 37.49 14.08 9.65
C GLY A 402 36.17 14.20 8.90
N LEU A 403 35.09 13.63 9.45
CA LEU A 403 33.73 13.76 8.93
C LEU A 403 33.26 15.23 8.91
N ALA A 404 33.53 15.98 9.98
CA ALA A 404 33.20 17.40 10.04
C ALA A 404 33.96 18.23 8.98
N VAL A 405 35.23 17.92 8.74
CA VAL A 405 36.01 18.51 7.63
C VAL A 405 35.36 18.16 6.28
N GLY A 406 34.92 16.92 6.09
CA GLY A 406 34.17 16.50 4.90
C GLY A 406 32.88 17.30 4.69
N TYR A 407 32.08 17.52 5.73
CA TYR A 407 30.88 18.35 5.66
C TYR A 407 31.19 19.82 5.36
N TYR A 408 32.27 20.38 5.91
CA TYR A 408 32.74 21.72 5.54
C TYR A 408 33.17 21.78 4.06
N GLY A 409 33.84 20.75 3.55
CA GLY A 409 34.18 20.62 2.14
C GLY A 409 32.94 20.62 1.25
N LEU A 410 31.94 19.80 1.60
CA LEU A 410 30.65 19.75 0.90
C LEU A 410 29.91 21.09 0.95
N SER A 411 29.97 21.80 2.09
CA SER A 411 29.41 23.15 2.21
C SER A 411 30.04 24.13 1.21
N GLY A 412 31.36 24.11 1.08
CA GLY A 412 32.08 24.96 0.14
C GLY A 412 31.77 24.60 -1.31
N TRP A 413 31.79 23.31 -1.64
CA TRP A 413 31.55 22.82 -3.00
C TRP A 413 30.11 23.07 -3.48
N LEU A 414 29.12 22.83 -2.61
CA LEU A 414 27.71 23.01 -2.93
C LEU A 414 27.21 24.45 -2.65
N GLY A 415 28.03 25.29 -2.02
CA GLY A 415 27.69 26.68 -1.68
C GLY A 415 26.58 26.82 -0.63
N ARG A 416 26.42 25.85 0.29
CA ARG A 416 25.25 25.77 1.20
C ARG A 416 25.61 25.85 2.67
N SER A 417 24.82 26.61 3.43
CA SER A 417 25.00 26.82 4.87
C SER A 417 24.56 25.66 5.75
N ASP A 418 23.60 24.83 5.31
CA ASP A 418 23.13 23.66 6.08
C ASP A 418 24.25 22.65 6.37
N TYR A 419 25.16 22.42 5.42
CA TYR A 419 26.31 21.55 5.62
C TYR A 419 27.32 22.14 6.63
N ARG A 420 27.35 23.47 6.81
CA ARG A 420 28.16 24.11 7.87
C ARG A 420 27.59 23.79 9.24
N TRP A 421 26.27 23.87 9.38
CA TRP A 421 25.59 23.49 10.62
C TRP A 421 25.80 22.02 10.93
N LEU A 422 25.74 21.16 9.92
CA LEU A 422 26.05 19.74 10.04
C LEU A 422 27.49 19.51 10.53
N ALA A 423 28.47 20.19 9.92
CA ALA A 423 29.86 20.14 10.34
C ALA A 423 30.06 20.60 11.79
N MET A 424 29.46 21.74 12.18
CA MET A 424 29.52 22.26 13.55
C MET A 424 28.91 21.29 14.56
N ALA A 425 27.77 20.68 14.22
CA ALA A 425 27.15 19.66 15.06
C ALA A 425 28.05 18.42 15.23
N THR A 426 28.71 17.97 14.17
CA THR A 426 29.67 16.86 14.24
C THR A 426 30.91 17.20 15.08
N VAL A 427 31.44 18.42 14.98
CA VAL A 427 32.54 18.88 15.85
C VAL A 427 32.10 18.89 17.32
N LEU A 428 30.88 19.35 17.60
CA LEU A 428 30.34 19.38 18.96
C LEU A 428 30.16 17.96 19.52
N LEU A 429 29.70 17.01 18.71
CA LEU A 429 29.66 15.60 19.08
C LEU A 429 31.06 15.04 19.36
N ALA A 430 32.05 15.35 18.52
CA ALA A 430 33.43 14.93 18.72
C ALA A 430 34.02 15.50 20.01
N ALA A 431 33.84 16.79 20.26
CA ALA A 431 34.27 17.44 21.50
C ALA A 431 33.61 16.80 22.74
N GLY A 432 32.29 16.57 22.69
CA GLY A 432 31.57 15.90 23.77
C GLY A 432 32.10 14.51 24.07
N ARG A 433 32.40 13.71 23.04
CA ARG A 433 33.00 12.38 23.21
C ARG A 433 34.40 12.45 23.80
N VAL A 434 35.25 13.34 23.30
CA VAL A 434 36.63 13.51 23.82
C VAL A 434 36.61 13.87 25.30
N CYS A 435 35.72 14.78 25.71
CA CYS A 435 35.59 15.20 27.10
C CYS A 435 35.04 14.08 28.02
N LEU A 436 34.06 13.31 27.55
CA LEU A 436 33.34 12.35 28.41
C LEU A 436 33.93 10.94 28.40
N VAL A 437 34.50 10.48 27.28
CA VAL A 437 34.91 9.09 27.07
C VAL A 437 36.44 8.97 26.98
N ASP A 438 37.07 9.77 26.12
CA ASP A 438 38.50 9.61 25.83
C ASP A 438 39.40 10.09 26.97
N LEU A 439 38.88 10.94 27.86
CA LEU A 439 39.55 11.40 29.07
C LEU A 439 39.84 10.25 30.06
N VAL A 440 39.06 9.16 30.02
CA VAL A 440 39.14 8.06 30.99
C VAL A 440 39.68 6.78 30.34
N GLY A 441 39.33 6.51 29.09
CA GLY A 441 39.51 5.17 28.49
C GLY A 441 40.62 5.00 27.45
N VAL A 442 41.31 6.07 27.02
CA VAL A 442 42.27 6.00 25.90
C VAL A 442 43.71 6.21 26.37
N GLU A 443 44.66 5.57 25.68
CA GLU A 443 46.10 5.74 25.93
C GLU A 443 46.53 7.21 25.97
N PRO A 444 47.48 7.59 26.84
CA PRO A 444 47.83 8.99 27.08
C PRO A 444 48.25 9.77 25.83
N THR A 445 49.01 9.14 24.93
CA THR A 445 49.49 9.73 23.67
C THR A 445 48.33 10.06 22.72
N LEU A 446 47.41 9.12 22.52
CA LEU A 446 46.23 9.32 21.65
C LEU A 446 45.24 10.34 22.24
N ARG A 447 45.15 10.43 23.58
CA ARG A 447 44.37 11.45 24.28
C ARG A 447 44.89 12.86 23.99
N VAL A 448 46.19 13.08 24.13
CA VAL A 448 46.81 14.40 23.86
C VAL A 448 46.60 14.80 22.40
N VAL A 449 46.81 13.88 21.45
CA VAL A 449 46.60 14.16 20.02
C VAL A 449 45.13 14.51 19.72
N SER A 450 44.18 13.75 20.25
CA SER A 450 42.74 14.01 20.05
C SER A 450 42.32 15.37 20.60
N PHE A 451 42.78 15.71 21.81
CA PHE A 451 42.55 17.03 22.42
C PHE A 451 43.15 18.17 21.61
N LEU A 452 44.39 18.00 21.13
CA LEU A 452 45.06 19.02 20.32
C LEU A 452 44.32 19.26 19.00
N VAL A 453 43.91 18.21 18.30
CA VAL A 453 43.21 18.32 17.02
C VAL A 453 41.82 18.93 17.18
N VAL A 454 41.06 18.52 18.21
CA VAL A 454 39.75 19.16 18.53
C VAL A 454 39.95 20.63 18.87
N GLY A 455 40.96 20.95 19.70
CA GLY A 455 41.28 22.32 20.10
C GLY A 455 41.60 23.22 18.91
N VAL A 456 42.48 22.76 18.01
CA VAL A 456 42.81 23.47 16.76
C VAL A 456 41.57 23.67 15.90
N ALA A 457 40.73 22.63 15.74
CA ALA A 457 39.50 22.73 14.95
C ALA A 457 38.54 23.80 15.51
N LEU A 458 38.34 23.83 16.84
CA LEU A 458 37.51 24.84 17.51
C LEU A 458 38.06 26.25 17.34
N VAL A 459 39.38 26.44 17.46
CA VAL A 459 40.03 27.75 17.25
C VAL A 459 39.84 28.23 15.81
N VAL A 460 40.05 27.36 14.82
CA VAL A 460 39.85 27.71 13.40
C VAL A 460 38.40 28.09 13.11
N ILE A 461 37.44 27.36 13.67
CA ILE A 461 36.01 27.67 13.54
C ILE A 461 35.68 29.03 14.18
N SER A 462 36.20 29.28 15.38
CA SER A 462 36.01 30.54 16.12
C SER A 462 36.54 31.75 15.33
N LEU A 463 37.78 31.67 14.82
CA LEU A 463 38.41 32.73 14.03
C LEU A 463 37.63 33.03 12.74
N ARG A 464 37.17 31.98 12.03
CA ARG A 464 36.35 32.17 10.82
C ARG A 464 35.01 32.82 11.12
N TYR A 465 34.40 32.50 12.25
CA TYR A 465 33.13 33.11 12.65
C TYR A 465 33.30 34.59 13.02
N GLN A 466 34.35 34.92 13.77
CA GLN A 466 34.71 36.30 14.11
C GLN A 466 35.02 37.14 12.86
N ALA A 467 35.79 36.61 11.91
CA ALA A 467 36.11 37.31 10.66
C ALA A 467 34.86 37.62 9.83
N LYS A 468 33.87 36.71 9.80
CA LYS A 468 32.60 36.96 9.11
C LYS A 468 31.75 38.01 9.83
N SER A 469 31.64 37.92 11.15
CA SER A 469 30.88 38.89 11.96
C SER A 469 31.45 40.30 11.87
N ASN A 470 32.77 40.46 11.77
CA ASN A 470 33.40 41.77 11.61
C ASN A 470 33.14 42.39 10.22
N ARG A 471 33.07 41.57 9.16
CA ARG A 471 32.69 42.03 7.81
C ARG A 471 31.24 42.50 7.74
N GLU A 472 30.32 41.74 8.33
CA GLU A 472 28.89 42.11 8.36
C GLU A 472 28.66 43.41 9.15
N ARG A 473 29.46 43.67 10.20
CA ARG A 473 29.43 44.95 10.94
C ARG A 473 30.03 46.12 10.16
N SER A 474 31.10 45.92 9.40
CA SER A 474 31.69 47.00 8.59
C SER A 474 30.78 47.43 7.43
N ASP A 475 30.06 46.49 6.83
CA ASP A 475 29.12 46.77 5.73
C ASP A 475 27.81 47.42 6.23
N ALA A 476 27.40 47.18 7.48
CA ALA A 476 26.25 47.87 8.10
C ALA A 476 26.56 49.29 8.61
N SER A 477 27.85 49.67 8.63
CA SER A 477 28.33 51.00 9.06
C SER A 477 28.69 51.94 7.89
N ARG A 478 28.51 51.48 6.66
CA ARG A 478 28.55 52.26 5.41
C ARG A 478 27.13 52.41 4.89
#